data_AF-A0A6G3QMQ1-F1
#
_entry.id   AF-A0A6G3QMQ1-F1
#
_cell.length_a   1.000
_cell.length_b   1.000
_cell.length_c   1.000
_cell.angle_alpha   90.00
_cell.angle_beta   90.00
_cell.angle_gamma   90.00
#
_symmetry.space_group_name_H-M   'P 1'
#
loop_
_entity.id
_entity.type
_entity.pdbx_description
1 polymer ?
#
loop_
_entity_poly.entity_id
_entity_poly.type
_entity_poly.pdbx_seq_one_letter_code
_entity_poly.pdbx_strand_id
1 'polypeptide(L)'
;LGGPNHGAGDAAPCGPFATFCDIHAASLADMTPASAFLTSLNAGDETPGTTRYTTFSSTCDQQIPPGDSRAPHSTELAGAVNQVLPVGDSGCPSHYGLLGNDWVRRQIVADFSKDPVTQVDLKTGP
;
A
#
# COMPACT_ATOMS: atom_id res chain seq x y z
N LEU A 1 -0.14 -0.22 -3.31
CA LEU A 1 -1.62 -0.32 -3.24
C LEU A 1 -1.93 -1.12 -1.99
N GLY A 2 -2.65 -0.57 -1.01
CA GLY A 2 -2.97 -1.24 0.26
C GLY A 2 -1.71 -1.74 0.99
N GLY A 3 -0.66 -0.93 1.08
CA GLY A 3 0.61 -1.36 1.67
C GLY A 3 0.57 -1.31 3.21
N PRO A 4 1.11 -2.29 3.95
CA PRO A 4 1.21 -2.26 5.41
C PRO A 4 2.46 -1.48 5.88
N ASN A 5 2.69 -0.28 5.36
CA ASN A 5 3.93 0.48 5.60
C ASN A 5 4.16 0.79 7.08
N HIS A 6 3.09 1.08 7.83
CA HIS A 6 3.10 1.24 9.28
C HIS A 6 2.46 0.06 10.01
N GLY A 7 2.38 -1.08 9.33
CA GLY A 7 1.86 -2.34 9.86
C GLY A 7 0.34 -2.46 9.81
N ALA A 8 -0.14 -3.68 9.95
CA ALA A 8 -1.56 -4.02 9.93
C ALA A 8 -2.00 -4.48 11.33
N GLY A 9 -2.74 -3.62 12.04
CA GLY A 9 -3.18 -3.89 13.42
C GLY A 9 -4.17 -5.04 13.54
N ASP A 10 -4.95 -5.26 12.48
CA ASP A 10 -5.91 -6.36 12.39
C ASP A 10 -5.30 -7.55 11.64
N ALA A 11 -4.32 -8.19 12.25
CA ALA A 11 -4.18 -9.64 12.14
C ALA A 11 -5.33 -10.34 12.92
N ALA A 12 -6.56 -9.82 12.85
CA ALA A 12 -7.75 -10.55 13.29
C ALA A 12 -7.74 -11.90 12.54
N PRO A 13 -7.88 -13.04 13.23
CA PRO A 13 -7.32 -14.34 12.87
C PRO A 13 -7.73 -14.76 11.47
N CYS A 14 -7.00 -14.30 10.46
CA CYS A 14 -7.21 -14.50 9.03
C CYS A 14 -8.64 -14.74 8.54
N GLY A 15 -9.63 -14.05 9.14
CA GLY A 15 -11.06 -14.20 8.86
C GLY A 15 -11.50 -15.65 8.55
N PRO A 16 -12.40 -15.89 7.59
CA PRO A 16 -12.80 -17.23 7.15
C PRO A 16 -11.68 -18.00 6.40
N PHE A 17 -10.51 -17.40 6.20
CA PHE A 17 -9.34 -17.96 5.54
C PHE A 17 -8.21 -18.31 6.52
N ALA A 18 -8.54 -18.49 7.81
CA ALA A 18 -7.60 -18.86 8.87
C ALA A 18 -6.75 -20.11 8.57
N THR A 19 -7.17 -20.94 7.62
CA THR A 19 -6.42 -22.11 7.13
C THR A 19 -5.19 -21.76 6.29
N PHE A 20 -5.06 -20.52 5.81
CA PHE A 20 -3.96 -20.07 4.93
C PHE A 20 -2.94 -19.16 5.60
N CYS A 21 -3.23 -18.72 6.82
CA CYS A 21 -2.27 -17.98 7.61
C CYS A 21 -1.64 -18.90 8.62
N ASP A 22 -0.39 -19.26 8.37
CA ASP A 22 0.46 -19.56 9.50
C ASP A 22 0.66 -18.25 10.26
N ILE A 23 -0.01 -18.10 11.41
CA ILE A 23 0.20 -16.96 12.31
C ILE A 23 1.66 -16.89 12.81
N HIS A 24 2.46 -17.94 12.55
CA HIS A 24 3.89 -17.98 12.78
C HIS A 24 4.73 -17.67 11.55
N ALA A 25 4.12 -17.31 10.41
CA ALA A 25 4.86 -16.81 9.26
C ALA A 25 5.61 -15.54 9.66
N ALA A 26 6.93 -15.54 9.44
CA ALA A 26 7.80 -14.42 9.78
C ALA A 26 7.30 -13.08 9.20
N SER A 27 6.71 -13.11 7.99
CA SER A 27 6.14 -11.92 7.36
C SER A 27 4.96 -11.31 8.12
N LEU A 28 4.10 -12.12 8.75
CA LEU A 28 2.99 -11.59 9.56
C LEU A 28 3.53 -10.92 10.84
N ALA A 29 4.56 -11.51 11.45
CA ALA A 29 5.24 -10.91 12.60
C ALA A 29 5.93 -9.59 12.22
N ASP A 30 6.57 -9.55 11.04
CA ASP A 30 7.23 -8.35 10.52
C ASP A 30 6.23 -7.24 10.19
N MET A 31 5.04 -7.57 9.68
CA MET A 31 3.98 -6.59 9.35
C MET A 31 3.11 -6.16 10.55
N THR A 32 3.38 -6.69 11.75
CA THR A 32 2.67 -6.27 12.97
C THR A 32 3.06 -4.84 13.34
N PRO A 33 2.13 -3.93 13.72
CA PRO A 33 2.48 -2.59 14.12
C PRO A 33 3.50 -2.58 15.26
N ALA A 34 4.49 -1.70 15.16
CA ALA A 34 5.63 -1.61 16.08
C ALA A 34 6.49 -2.88 16.18
N SER A 35 6.46 -3.78 15.19
CA SER A 35 7.44 -4.87 15.07
C SER A 35 8.86 -4.31 15.01
N ALA A 36 9.86 -5.13 15.38
CA ALA A 36 11.26 -4.73 15.25
C ALA A 36 11.64 -4.43 13.79
N PHE A 37 11.07 -5.18 12.84
CA PHE A 37 11.25 -4.96 11.42
C PHE A 37 10.73 -3.58 10.99
N LEU A 38 9.47 -3.24 11.25
CA LEU A 38 8.90 -1.94 10.87
C LEU A 38 9.54 -0.78 11.63
N THR A 39 9.90 -0.99 12.89
CA THR A 39 10.65 0.02 13.67
C THR A 39 11.98 0.32 13.01
N SER A 40 12.70 -0.71 12.54
CA SER A 40 13.97 -0.54 11.84
C SER A 40 13.77 0.05 10.44
N LEU A 41 12.76 -0.39 9.70
CA LEU A 41 12.45 0.06 8.33
C LEU A 41 12.08 1.55 8.32
N ASN A 42 11.24 1.98 9.25
CA ASN A 42 10.69 3.34 9.32
C ASN A 42 11.51 4.27 10.23
N ALA A 43 12.73 3.89 10.62
CA ALA A 43 13.60 4.72 11.46
C ALA A 43 14.16 5.96 10.73
N GLY A 44 14.10 5.96 9.40
CA GLY A 44 14.66 7.00 8.54
C GLY A 44 13.59 7.76 7.75
N ASP A 45 14.02 8.31 6.61
CA ASP A 45 13.12 8.90 5.62
C ASP A 45 12.30 7.79 4.94
N GLU A 46 10.97 7.89 5.01
CA GLU A 46 10.01 6.97 4.39
C GLU A 46 10.02 7.01 2.86
N THR A 47 10.52 8.11 2.28
CA THR A 47 10.57 8.30 0.82
C THR A 47 11.97 8.73 0.35
N PRO A 48 12.98 7.87 0.54
CA PRO A 48 14.37 8.27 0.37
C PRO A 48 14.73 8.55 -1.11
N GLY A 49 15.52 9.59 -1.31
CA GLY A 49 16.12 9.92 -2.61
C GLY A 49 15.21 10.77 -3.51
N THR A 50 15.34 10.59 -4.83
CA THR A 50 14.59 11.38 -5.84
C THR A 50 13.39 10.63 -6.42
N THR A 51 13.11 9.42 -5.93
CA THR A 51 11.98 8.61 -6.37
C THR A 51 10.68 9.30 -5.97
N ARG A 52 9.70 9.32 -6.89
CA ARG A 52 8.34 9.76 -6.56
C ARG A 52 7.54 8.59 -6.01
N TYR A 53 6.97 8.76 -4.82
CA TYR A 53 6.16 7.75 -4.17
C TYR A 53 4.69 8.13 -4.25
N THR A 54 3.85 7.14 -4.53
CA THR A 54 2.40 7.28 -4.49
C THR A 54 1.81 6.06 -3.80
N THR A 55 0.98 6.30 -2.80
CA THR A 55 0.28 5.26 -2.06
C THR A 55 -1.20 5.34 -2.36
N PHE A 56 -1.87 4.20 -2.28
CA PHE A 56 -3.31 4.10 -2.48
C PHE A 56 -3.88 3.25 -1.36
N SER A 57 -4.71 3.84 -0.52
CA SER A 57 -5.45 3.20 0.57
C SER A 57 -6.95 3.30 0.32
N SER A 58 -7.75 2.47 0.98
CA SER A 58 -9.21 2.49 0.84
C SER A 58 -9.87 2.39 2.20
N THR A 59 -10.94 3.16 2.40
CA THR A 59 -11.75 3.04 3.63
C THR A 59 -12.53 1.74 3.74
N CYS A 60 -12.56 0.94 2.67
CA CYS A 60 -13.15 -0.40 2.65
C CYS A 60 -12.10 -1.52 2.59
N ASP A 61 -10.82 -1.21 2.73
CA ASP A 61 -9.78 -2.22 2.92
C ASP A 61 -9.96 -2.85 4.32
N GLN A 62 -10.21 -4.16 4.37
CA GLN A 62 -10.42 -4.92 5.61
C GLN A 62 -9.14 -5.62 6.09
N GLN A 63 -8.10 -5.64 5.26
CA GLN A 63 -6.80 -6.23 5.57
C GLN A 63 -5.89 -5.15 6.15
N ILE A 64 -5.91 -3.97 5.53
CA ILE A 64 -5.16 -2.78 5.92
C ILE A 64 -6.16 -1.63 6.11
N PRO A 65 -6.98 -1.64 7.18
CA PRO A 65 -7.93 -0.56 7.42
C PRO A 65 -7.21 0.78 7.57
N PRO A 66 -7.88 1.93 7.29
CA PRO A 66 -7.28 3.28 7.34
C PRO A 66 -6.79 3.77 8.70
N GLY A 67 -6.59 2.87 9.64
CA GLY A 67 -6.05 3.13 10.95
C GLY A 67 -6.98 2.70 12.08
N ASP A 68 -6.36 2.04 13.05
CA ASP A 68 -6.83 1.97 14.42
C ASP A 68 -5.83 2.72 15.32
N SER A 69 -5.99 2.66 16.64
CA SER A 69 -5.03 3.28 17.56
C SER A 69 -3.62 2.68 17.50
N ARG A 70 -3.43 1.55 16.81
CA ARG A 70 -2.15 0.83 16.70
C ARG A 70 -1.43 1.13 15.37
N ALA A 71 -2.15 1.49 14.31
CA ALA A 71 -1.56 1.85 13.01
C ALA A 71 -2.38 2.94 12.29
N PRO A 72 -2.48 4.16 12.82
CA PRO A 72 -3.48 5.14 12.41
C PRO A 72 -3.43 5.58 10.93
N HIS A 73 -2.39 5.25 10.17
CA HIS A 73 -2.27 5.49 8.73
C HIS A 73 -1.30 4.46 8.13
N SER A 74 -1.77 3.22 7.99
CA SER A 74 -0.90 2.08 7.64
C SER A 74 -0.24 2.20 6.27
N THR A 75 -0.96 2.73 5.27
CA THR A 75 -0.49 2.74 3.88
C THR A 75 0.19 4.04 3.49
N GLU A 76 -0.17 5.14 4.13
CA GLU A 76 0.37 6.46 3.83
C GLU A 76 1.86 6.54 4.16
N LEU A 77 2.62 7.33 3.40
CA LEU A 77 4.04 7.60 3.65
C LEU A 77 4.28 9.12 3.71
N ALA A 78 5.14 9.58 4.61
CA ALA A 78 5.66 10.93 4.63
C ALA A 78 6.41 11.23 3.33
N GLY A 79 6.12 12.35 2.68
CA GLY A 79 6.76 12.74 1.40
C GLY A 79 6.14 12.12 0.14
N ALA A 80 5.21 11.17 0.28
CA ALA A 80 4.49 10.58 -0.84
C ALA A 80 3.22 11.36 -1.22
N VAL A 81 2.71 11.11 -2.44
CA VAL A 81 1.33 11.42 -2.81
C VAL A 81 0.43 10.32 -2.26
N ASN A 82 -0.30 10.60 -1.17
CA ASN A 82 -1.16 9.62 -0.51
C ASN A 82 -2.61 9.74 -1.02
N GLN A 83 -3.10 8.70 -1.70
CA GLN A 83 -4.46 8.62 -2.25
C GLN A 83 -5.34 7.75 -1.36
N VAL A 84 -6.23 8.37 -0.58
CA VAL A 84 -7.21 7.64 0.25
C VAL A 84 -8.53 7.60 -0.51
N LEU A 85 -9.01 6.40 -0.83
CA LEU A 85 -10.28 6.20 -1.53
C LEU A 85 -11.43 6.05 -0.51
N PRO A 86 -12.34 7.03 -0.39
CA PRO A 86 -13.56 6.87 0.38
C PRO A 86 -14.63 6.11 -0.42
N VAL A 87 -15.77 5.83 0.22
CA VAL A 87 -16.99 5.44 -0.51
C VAL A 87 -17.40 6.59 -1.46
N GLY A 88 -17.49 6.33 -2.77
CA GLY A 88 -17.88 7.34 -3.76
C GLY A 88 -17.77 6.86 -5.21
N ASP A 89 -17.62 7.79 -6.16
CA ASP A 89 -17.57 7.53 -7.61
C ASP A 89 -16.35 6.69 -8.02
N SER A 90 -15.29 6.68 -7.22
CA SER A 90 -14.14 5.76 -7.36
C SER A 90 -14.49 4.32 -6.96
N GLY A 91 -15.71 4.06 -6.48
CA GLY A 91 -16.07 2.88 -5.70
C GLY A 91 -15.46 2.94 -4.30
N CYS A 92 -15.63 1.84 -3.54
CA CYS A 92 -14.92 1.60 -2.28
C CYS A 92 -14.22 0.24 -2.36
N PRO A 93 -13.04 0.16 -3.01
CA PRO A 93 -12.40 -1.12 -3.26
C PRO A 93 -11.98 -1.80 -1.96
N SER A 94 -12.17 -3.11 -1.86
CA SER A 94 -11.47 -3.92 -0.84
C SER A 94 -9.97 -3.95 -1.13
N HIS A 95 -9.17 -4.56 -0.25
CA HIS A 95 -7.73 -4.74 -0.44
C HIS A 95 -7.37 -5.25 -1.84
N TYR A 96 -7.96 -6.38 -2.25
CA TYR A 96 -7.78 -6.92 -3.59
C TYR A 96 -8.48 -6.10 -4.67
N GLY A 97 -9.58 -5.42 -4.32
CA GLY A 97 -10.28 -4.51 -5.20
C GLY A 97 -9.40 -3.36 -5.72
N LEU A 98 -8.39 -2.93 -4.95
CA LEU A 98 -7.45 -1.90 -5.36
C LEU A 98 -6.67 -2.28 -6.64
N LEU A 99 -6.41 -3.58 -6.85
CA LEU A 99 -5.68 -4.09 -8.03
C LEU A 99 -6.46 -3.91 -9.33
N GLY A 100 -7.79 -4.05 -9.26
CA GLY A 100 -8.68 -3.98 -10.42
C GLY A 100 -9.43 -2.66 -10.56
N ASN A 101 -9.22 -1.71 -9.66
CA ASN A 101 -10.00 -0.48 -9.63
C ASN A 101 -9.59 0.47 -10.77
N ASP A 102 -10.58 0.86 -11.58
CA ASP A 102 -10.36 1.69 -12.75
C ASP A 102 -9.87 3.11 -12.44
N TRP A 103 -10.30 3.68 -11.31
CA TRP A 103 -9.82 4.99 -10.87
C TRP A 103 -8.35 4.91 -10.44
N VAL A 104 -7.99 3.90 -9.63
CA VAL A 104 -6.60 3.63 -9.23
C VAL A 104 -5.71 3.45 -10.46
N ARG A 105 -6.14 2.63 -11.43
CA ARG A 105 -5.43 2.42 -12.69
C ARG A 105 -5.18 3.73 -13.44
N ARG A 106 -6.18 4.61 -13.55
CA ARG A 106 -6.03 5.91 -14.22
C ARG A 106 -5.03 6.82 -13.52
N GLN A 107 -5.03 6.85 -12.18
CA GLN A 107 -4.05 7.65 -11.42
C GLN A 107 -2.63 7.12 -11.62
N ILE A 108 -2.43 5.80 -11.56
CA ILE A 108 -1.12 5.19 -11.83
C ILE A 108 -0.60 5.60 -13.21
N VAL A 109 -1.43 5.50 -14.26
CA VAL A 109 -1.05 5.92 -15.62
C VAL A 109 -0.71 7.41 -15.65
N ALA A 110 -1.48 8.25 -14.96
CA ALA A 110 -1.21 9.68 -14.89
C ALA A 110 0.11 9.98 -14.16
N ASP A 111 0.43 9.27 -13.09
CA ASP A 111 1.68 9.43 -12.33
C ASP A 111 2.92 9.06 -13.14
N PHE A 112 2.86 7.96 -13.88
CA PHE A 112 3.93 7.54 -14.79
C PHE A 112 4.08 8.48 -16.00
N SER A 113 3.02 9.18 -16.39
CA SER A 113 3.06 10.14 -17.51
C SER A 113 3.68 11.49 -17.12
N LYS A 114 4.02 11.71 -15.84
CA LYS A 114 4.65 12.97 -15.37
C LYS A 114 6.11 13.09 -15.75
N ASP A 115 6.79 11.98 -16.02
CA ASP A 115 8.13 12.03 -16.57
C ASP A 115 8.07 12.14 -18.10
N PRO A 116 8.93 12.97 -18.71
CA PRO A 116 9.20 12.85 -20.12
C PRO A 116 9.89 11.49 -20.33
N VAL A 117 9.12 10.48 -20.73
CA VAL A 117 9.67 9.20 -21.14
C VAL A 117 10.49 9.45 -22.40
N THR A 118 11.82 9.33 -22.33
CA THR A 118 12.58 8.92 -23.51
C THR A 118 11.97 7.61 -23.94
N GLN A 119 11.21 7.59 -25.03
CA GLN A 119 10.68 6.35 -25.59
C GLN A 119 11.87 5.40 -25.77
N VAL A 120 11.94 4.37 -24.92
CA VAL A 120 12.78 3.22 -25.19
C VAL A 120 12.02 2.47 -26.27
N ASP A 121 12.44 2.62 -27.52
CA ASP A 121 11.94 1.78 -28.59
C ASP A 121 12.35 0.33 -28.31
N LEU A 122 11.42 -0.44 -27.75
CA LEU A 122 11.61 -1.86 -27.45
C LEU A 122 11.83 -2.70 -28.72
N LYS A 123 11.65 -2.14 -29.92
CA LYS A 123 11.95 -2.81 -31.20
C LYS A 123 13.41 -2.65 -31.61
N THR A 124 14.11 -1.65 -31.10
CA THR A 124 15.55 -1.48 -31.28
C THR A 124 16.23 -1.74 -29.94
N GLY A 125 16.43 -3.02 -29.63
CA GLY A 125 17.34 -3.41 -28.55
C GLY A 125 18.76 -2.85 -28.77
N PRO A 126 19.64 -2.93 -27.75
CA PRO A 126 21.03 -2.48 -27.87
C PRO A 126 21.79 -3.18 -29.01
#